data_AF-A0AAJ0HW05-F1
#
_entry.id   AF-A0AAJ0HW05-F1
#
_cell.length_a   1.000
_cell.length_b   1.000
_cell.length_c   1.000
_cell.angle_alpha   90.00
_cell.angle_beta   90.00
_cell.angle_gamma   90.00
#
_symmetry.space_group_name_H-M   'P 1'
#
loop_
_entity.id
_entity.type
_entity.pdbx_description
1 polymer ?
#
loop_
_entity_poly.entity_id
_entity_poly.type
_entity_poly.pdbx_seq_one_letter_code
_entity_poly.pdbx_strand_id
1 'polypeptide(L)'
;MYKLLQEHPTNPVHNPRYVTQSNKPWARHYPTISHLIVHTTIDQNSYTTANFDQAFLPPDSDDTVLRTVVKAMWPNDRAWRLESEADCELWFHTEISNIVLAAWNRFPQVTQCSHIKPPREDSIAEEVDTMYCVKDGGTKTVIAIGEMKRNLINSQLWQKGDISSSSGQEKLSKELRGYAVKYKCPQVYCFDGETLLLLQFQANNEADIADTQCRVDCWVIPRVNSYTTFREALYRLLVQGLRRLQGNRAQQHPTLGSFTSQLRQFYNGRPVWMVDGQYITEHPEGYYRSVDVYTGMMKWMHDGDPQFAAWETNVGLWEYQGRV
;
A
#
# COMPACT_ATOMS: atom_id res chain seq x y z
N MET A 1 -18.20 7.22 -1.62
CA MET A 1 -16.74 7.05 -1.45
C MET A 1 -16.03 7.34 -2.75
N TYR A 2 -16.38 6.63 -3.84
CA TYR A 2 -15.71 6.76 -5.15
C TYR A 2 -15.40 8.20 -5.59
N LYS A 3 -16.40 9.09 -5.56
CA LYS A 3 -16.22 10.51 -5.91
C LYS A 3 -15.14 11.20 -5.05
N LEU A 4 -15.18 11.03 -3.73
CA LEU A 4 -14.23 11.65 -2.81
C LEU A 4 -12.80 11.12 -2.97
N LEU A 5 -12.64 9.85 -3.35
CA LEU A 5 -11.33 9.28 -3.66
C LEU A 5 -10.69 9.96 -4.87
N GLN A 6 -11.50 10.49 -5.80
CA GLN A 6 -11.04 11.13 -7.04
C GLN A 6 -10.95 12.66 -6.92
N GLU A 7 -11.23 13.23 -5.74
CA GLU A 7 -11.17 14.67 -5.50
C GLU A 7 -9.97 15.05 -4.61
N HIS A 8 -9.22 16.06 -5.04
CA HIS A 8 -8.16 16.64 -4.22
C HIS A 8 -8.74 17.34 -2.97
N PRO A 9 -8.00 17.39 -1.85
CA PRO A 9 -8.34 18.25 -0.72
C PRO A 9 -8.54 19.71 -1.16
N THR A 10 -9.61 20.34 -0.67
CA THR A 10 -9.99 21.72 -1.03
C THR A 10 -9.59 22.75 0.02
N ASN A 11 -9.32 22.31 1.25
CA ASN A 11 -8.92 23.18 2.35
C ASN A 11 -7.57 23.86 2.03
N PRO A 12 -7.45 25.19 2.22
CA PRO A 12 -6.24 25.92 1.87
C PRO A 12 -5.05 25.52 2.76
N VAL A 13 -3.87 25.43 2.14
CA VAL A 13 -2.63 25.05 2.81
C VAL A 13 -1.56 26.13 2.62
N HIS A 14 -1.07 26.67 3.73
CA HIS A 14 0.13 27.50 3.79
C HIS A 14 1.35 26.61 4.10
N ASN A 15 2.28 26.52 3.15
CA ASN A 15 3.53 25.77 3.28
C ASN A 15 4.71 26.75 3.54
N PRO A 16 5.16 26.95 4.80
CA PRO A 16 6.26 27.84 5.15
C PRO A 16 7.65 27.35 4.71
N ARG A 17 7.74 26.19 4.06
CA ARG A 17 8.98 25.61 3.50
C ARG A 17 10.05 25.21 4.52
N TYR A 18 9.71 25.07 5.80
CA TYR A 18 10.60 24.42 6.77
C TYR A 18 10.90 22.98 6.36
N VAL A 19 12.09 22.48 6.70
CA VAL A 19 12.58 21.18 6.25
C VAL A 19 13.05 20.37 7.46
N THR A 20 12.64 19.12 7.57
CA THR A 20 13.21 18.15 8.52
C THR A 20 14.25 17.27 7.85
N GLN A 21 14.97 16.45 8.63
CA GLN A 21 15.99 15.55 8.11
C GLN A 21 15.70 14.10 8.51
N SER A 22 16.08 13.17 7.64
CA SER A 22 16.22 11.75 8.00
C SER A 22 17.66 11.51 8.49
N ASN A 23 17.83 11.14 9.76
CA ASN A 23 19.13 10.79 10.33
C ASN A 23 19.00 9.79 11.49
N LYS A 24 18.16 8.77 11.33
CA LYS A 24 17.98 7.72 12.35
C LYS A 24 19.20 6.79 12.35
N PRO A 25 19.97 6.67 13.45
CA PRO A 25 21.20 5.86 13.47
C PRO A 25 20.97 4.39 13.11
N TRP A 26 19.87 3.81 13.57
CA TRP A 26 19.48 2.43 13.30
C TRP A 26 19.25 2.16 11.81
N ALA A 27 18.84 3.18 11.04
CA ALA A 27 18.54 3.02 9.62
C ALA A 27 19.80 2.82 8.77
N ARG A 28 20.99 3.18 9.29
CA ARG A 28 22.26 3.11 8.55
C ARG A 28 22.67 1.70 8.14
N HIS A 29 22.13 0.68 8.81
CA HIS A 29 22.42 -0.72 8.54
C HIS A 29 21.60 -1.30 7.37
N TYR A 30 20.55 -0.61 6.93
CA TYR A 30 19.76 -1.02 5.78
C TYR A 30 20.38 -0.49 4.47
N PRO A 31 20.30 -1.25 3.37
CA PRO A 31 20.77 -0.77 2.10
C PRO A 31 19.84 0.31 1.52
N THR A 32 20.43 1.20 0.72
CA THR A 32 19.70 2.17 -0.09
C THR A 32 18.75 1.44 -1.04
N ILE A 33 17.59 2.02 -1.33
CA ILE A 33 16.72 1.51 -2.41
C ILE A 33 17.39 1.84 -3.75
N SER A 34 17.92 0.83 -4.44
CA SER A 34 18.67 0.99 -5.69
C SER A 34 17.92 0.51 -6.95
N HIS A 35 16.91 -0.37 -6.80
CA HIS A 35 16.14 -0.94 -7.90
C HIS A 35 14.71 -0.37 -7.92
N LEU A 36 14.60 0.93 -8.17
CA LEU A 36 13.33 1.64 -8.21
C LEU A 36 12.64 1.47 -9.57
N ILE A 37 11.36 1.14 -9.57
CA ILE A 37 10.50 1.12 -10.77
C ILE A 37 9.51 2.26 -10.60
N VAL A 38 9.67 3.33 -11.37
CA VAL A 38 8.82 4.52 -11.24
C VAL A 38 7.60 4.40 -12.13
N HIS A 39 6.42 4.54 -11.51
CA HIS A 39 5.11 4.38 -12.15
C HIS A 39 4.33 5.69 -12.28
N THR A 40 4.99 6.83 -12.05
CA THR A 40 4.45 8.16 -12.30
C THR A 40 5.03 8.76 -13.56
N THR A 41 4.21 9.49 -14.31
CA THR A 41 4.61 10.27 -15.49
C THR A 41 4.23 11.73 -15.29
N ILE A 42 4.96 12.63 -15.92
CA ILE A 42 4.69 14.08 -15.91
C ILE A 42 4.39 14.49 -17.35
N ASP A 43 3.23 15.10 -17.57
CA ASP A 43 2.82 15.56 -18.89
C ASP A 43 3.47 16.91 -19.28
N GLN A 44 3.16 17.38 -20.49
CA GLN A 44 3.67 18.65 -21.00
C GLN A 44 3.21 19.87 -20.19
N ASN A 45 2.11 19.75 -19.45
CA ASN A 45 1.56 20.78 -18.57
C ASN A 45 2.11 20.69 -17.14
N SER A 46 3.12 19.85 -16.90
CA SER A 46 3.68 19.58 -15.57
C SER A 46 2.69 18.95 -14.58
N TYR A 47 1.67 18.26 -15.08
CA TYR A 47 0.77 17.45 -14.25
C TYR A 47 1.27 16.02 -14.13
N THR A 48 1.30 15.52 -12.90
CA THR A 48 1.67 14.14 -12.60
C THR A 48 0.48 13.19 -12.68
N THR A 49 0.66 12.05 -13.35
CA THR A 49 -0.27 10.90 -13.36
C THR A 49 0.40 9.67 -12.78
N ALA A 50 -0.28 8.94 -11.90
CA ALA A 50 0.15 7.63 -11.40
C ALA A 50 -0.51 6.49 -12.16
N ASN A 51 0.28 5.55 -12.68
CA ASN A 51 -0.22 4.30 -13.23
C ASN A 51 -0.14 3.21 -12.15
N PHE A 52 -1.28 2.83 -11.57
CA PHE A 52 -1.31 1.75 -10.58
C PHE A 52 -1.39 0.37 -11.23
N ASP A 53 -2.00 0.25 -12.41
CA ASP A 53 -2.44 -1.02 -12.99
C ASP A 53 -1.28 -1.88 -13.51
N GLN A 54 -0.08 -1.32 -13.66
CA GLN A 54 1.13 -2.07 -14.03
C GLN A 54 1.78 -2.83 -12.87
N ALA A 55 1.55 -2.43 -11.61
CA ALA A 55 2.25 -2.98 -10.45
C ALA A 55 1.30 -3.43 -9.32
N PHE A 56 0.16 -2.78 -9.18
CA PHE A 56 -0.88 -3.18 -8.24
C PHE A 56 -1.83 -4.17 -8.90
N LEU A 57 -2.29 -5.16 -8.13
CA LEU A 57 -3.40 -6.00 -8.55
C LEU A 57 -4.64 -5.12 -8.83
N PRO A 58 -5.43 -5.44 -9.85
CA PRO A 58 -6.62 -4.68 -10.17
C PRO A 58 -7.64 -4.73 -9.01
N PRO A 59 -8.53 -3.73 -8.93
CA PRO A 59 -9.67 -3.80 -8.00
C PRO A 59 -10.50 -5.06 -8.25
N ASP A 60 -11.02 -5.66 -7.18
CA ASP A 60 -11.89 -6.83 -7.26
C ASP A 60 -13.34 -6.43 -6.91
N SER A 61 -14.24 -7.41 -6.91
CA SER A 61 -15.66 -7.19 -6.63
C SER A 61 -15.92 -6.61 -5.22
N ASP A 62 -15.11 -6.94 -4.22
CA ASP A 62 -15.24 -6.36 -2.87
C ASP A 62 -14.93 -4.85 -2.85
N ASP A 63 -14.02 -4.36 -3.70
CA ASP A 63 -13.74 -2.92 -3.83
C ASP A 63 -14.96 -2.17 -4.37
N THR A 64 -15.57 -2.69 -5.43
CA THR A 64 -16.68 -2.02 -6.13
C THR A 64 -18.02 -2.22 -5.44
N VAL A 65 -18.26 -3.38 -4.82
CA VAL A 65 -19.54 -3.73 -4.19
C VAL A 65 -19.60 -3.35 -2.72
N LEU A 66 -18.48 -3.39 -1.99
CA LEU A 66 -18.48 -3.18 -0.53
C LEU A 66 -17.86 -1.86 -0.08
N ARG A 67 -16.77 -1.40 -0.71
CA ARG A 67 -15.98 -0.26 -0.21
C ARG A 67 -16.30 1.06 -0.91
N THR A 68 -16.21 1.10 -2.23
CA THR A 68 -16.33 2.35 -3.00
C THR A 68 -17.77 2.90 -3.08
N VAL A 69 -18.76 2.09 -2.70
CA VAL A 69 -20.17 2.48 -2.52
C VAL A 69 -20.46 3.12 -1.17
N VAL A 70 -19.57 2.98 -0.17
CA VAL A 70 -19.80 3.52 1.18
C VAL A 70 -19.93 5.04 1.13
N LYS A 71 -20.85 5.61 1.90
CA LYS A 71 -20.95 7.06 2.05
C LYS A 71 -19.75 7.56 2.86
N ALA A 72 -18.98 8.48 2.29
CA ALA A 72 -17.98 9.26 3.02
C ALA A 72 -18.43 10.71 3.11
N MET A 73 -17.92 11.39 4.13
CA MET A 73 -18.18 12.80 4.40
C MET A 73 -16.94 13.60 4.04
N TRP A 74 -17.14 14.85 3.63
CA TRP A 74 -16.04 15.79 3.44
C TRP A 74 -15.38 16.12 4.78
N PRO A 75 -14.08 16.45 4.78
CA PRO A 75 -13.46 17.13 5.92
C PRO A 75 -14.19 18.43 6.24
N ASN A 76 -14.20 18.83 7.50
CA ASN A 76 -14.68 20.16 7.88
C ASN A 76 -13.77 21.25 7.28
N ASP A 77 -14.35 22.42 7.01
CA ASP A 77 -13.60 23.58 6.53
C ASP A 77 -12.50 23.97 7.52
N ARG A 78 -11.27 24.08 7.02
CA ARG A 78 -10.09 24.43 7.83
C ARG A 78 -9.02 25.07 6.96
N ALA A 79 -8.27 26.02 7.53
CA ALA A 79 -7.02 26.48 6.96
C ALA A 79 -5.84 25.79 7.64
N TRP A 80 -4.89 25.33 6.83
CA TRP A 80 -3.73 24.59 7.30
C TRP A 80 -2.47 25.42 7.18
N ARG A 81 -1.58 25.27 8.15
CA ARG A 81 -0.23 25.80 8.10
C ARG A 81 0.73 24.68 8.52
N LEU A 82 1.53 24.19 7.59
CA LEU A 82 2.37 23.01 7.80
C LEU A 82 3.76 23.43 8.33
N GLU A 83 3.93 23.61 9.64
CA GLU A 83 5.23 24.04 10.21
C GLU A 83 6.11 22.86 10.60
N SER A 84 5.52 21.77 11.07
CA SER A 84 6.20 20.59 11.62
C SER A 84 5.78 19.29 10.92
N GLU A 85 6.48 18.18 11.21
CA GLU A 85 6.06 16.84 10.77
C GLU A 85 4.67 16.49 11.34
N ALA A 86 4.38 16.90 12.57
CA ALA A 86 3.08 16.68 13.21
C ALA A 86 1.94 17.43 12.50
N ASP A 87 2.19 18.62 11.96
CA ASP A 87 1.18 19.33 11.15
C ASP A 87 0.91 18.60 9.83
N CYS A 88 1.95 18.06 9.19
CA CYS A 88 1.83 17.22 8.01
C CYS A 88 1.05 15.94 8.31
N GLU A 89 1.33 15.29 9.43
CA GLU A 89 0.59 14.12 9.92
C GLU A 89 -0.90 14.45 10.11
N LEU A 90 -1.20 15.50 10.87
CA LEU A 90 -2.58 15.90 11.18
C LEU A 90 -3.36 16.27 9.91
N TRP A 91 -2.72 16.98 8.98
CA TRP A 91 -3.30 17.28 7.67
C TRP A 91 -3.60 16.01 6.90
N PHE A 92 -2.63 15.09 6.79
CA PHE A 92 -2.78 13.87 6.02
C PHE A 92 -3.92 13.02 6.59
N HIS A 93 -3.99 12.87 7.91
CA HIS A 93 -5.08 12.13 8.54
C HIS A 93 -6.44 12.76 8.30
N THR A 94 -6.55 14.09 8.44
CA THR A 94 -7.82 14.80 8.30
C THR A 94 -8.32 14.80 6.85
N GLU A 95 -7.43 15.09 5.90
CA GLU A 95 -7.80 15.31 4.51
C GLU A 95 -7.81 14.01 3.68
N ILE A 96 -7.00 13.03 4.08
CA ILE A 96 -6.73 11.80 3.31
C ILE A 96 -7.20 10.56 4.09
N SER A 97 -6.53 10.21 5.19
CA SER A 97 -6.72 8.92 5.88
C SER A 97 -8.17 8.73 6.35
N ASN A 98 -8.75 9.71 7.02
CA ASN A 98 -10.13 9.63 7.54
C ASN A 98 -11.15 9.42 6.42
N ILE A 99 -10.92 10.03 5.26
CA ILE A 99 -11.80 9.88 4.09
C ILE A 99 -11.68 8.48 3.52
N VAL A 100 -10.46 7.98 3.35
CA VAL A 100 -10.20 6.62 2.84
C VAL A 100 -10.74 5.57 3.79
N LEU A 101 -10.50 5.71 5.10
CA LEU A 101 -10.89 4.74 6.12
C LEU A 101 -12.40 4.57 6.28
N ALA A 102 -13.21 5.53 5.85
CA ALA A 102 -14.65 5.32 5.77
C ALA A 102 -15.02 4.14 4.86
N ALA A 103 -14.20 3.81 3.85
CA ALA A 103 -14.40 2.64 2.97
C ALA A 103 -14.05 1.32 3.66
N TRP A 104 -13.27 1.40 4.73
CA TRP A 104 -12.63 0.28 5.42
C TRP A 104 -13.18 0.10 6.84
N ASN A 105 -14.39 0.58 7.11
CA ASN A 105 -14.97 0.46 8.45
C ASN A 105 -15.53 -0.94 8.74
N ARG A 106 -15.72 -1.79 7.73
CA ARG A 106 -16.42 -3.09 7.87
C ARG A 106 -15.81 -4.27 7.12
N PHE A 107 -15.40 -4.12 5.86
CA PHE A 107 -15.02 -5.26 4.99
C PHE A 107 -13.57 -5.17 4.46
N PRO A 108 -12.56 -5.59 5.22
CA PRO A 108 -12.61 -5.79 6.66
C PRO A 108 -12.49 -4.42 7.35
N GLN A 109 -12.68 -4.38 8.67
CA GLN A 109 -12.33 -3.18 9.41
C GLN A 109 -10.81 -2.98 9.38
N VAL A 110 -10.36 -1.83 8.88
CA VAL A 110 -8.97 -1.35 9.01
C VAL A 110 -8.90 -0.38 10.17
N THR A 111 -7.97 -0.65 11.08
CA THR A 111 -7.63 0.27 12.17
C THR A 111 -6.37 1.03 11.79
N GLN A 112 -6.41 2.36 11.91
CA GLN A 112 -5.20 3.18 11.91
C GLN A 112 -4.69 3.30 13.35
N CYS A 113 -3.39 3.08 13.54
CA CYS A 113 -2.68 3.41 14.77
C CYS A 113 -1.56 4.40 14.43
N SER A 114 -1.30 5.37 15.31
CA SER A 114 -0.17 6.29 15.18
C SER A 114 0.86 6.04 16.27
N HIS A 115 2.15 6.21 15.94
CA HIS A 115 3.28 6.14 16.88
C HIS A 115 3.25 4.86 17.75
N ILE A 116 3.10 3.70 17.10
CA ILE A 116 3.05 2.42 17.78
C ILE A 116 3.94 1.39 17.10
N LYS A 117 4.50 0.51 17.93
CA LYS A 117 5.27 -0.67 17.52
C LYS A 117 4.39 -1.68 16.76
N PRO A 118 4.99 -2.53 15.90
CA PRO A 118 4.25 -3.57 15.21
C PRO A 118 3.61 -4.54 16.21
N PRO A 119 2.41 -5.07 15.92
CA PRO A 119 1.69 -5.98 16.80
C PRO A 119 2.28 -7.40 16.73
N ARG A 120 3.42 -7.62 17.38
CA ARG A 120 4.14 -8.91 17.43
C ARG A 120 4.79 -9.15 18.79
N GLU A 121 5.17 -10.40 19.05
CA GLU A 121 5.78 -10.80 20.32
C GLU A 121 7.17 -10.20 20.53
N ASP A 122 7.95 -10.06 19.45
CA ASP A 122 9.28 -9.47 19.52
C ASP A 122 9.23 -7.93 19.50
N SER A 123 9.62 -7.32 20.62
CA SER A 123 9.68 -5.87 20.75
C SER A 123 10.80 -5.28 19.89
N ILE A 124 10.46 -4.26 19.11
CA ILE A 124 11.44 -3.35 18.49
C ILE A 124 11.42 -1.99 19.20
N ALA A 125 12.46 -1.18 19.00
CA ALA A 125 12.54 0.17 19.57
C ALA A 125 11.85 1.20 18.69
N GLU A 126 11.73 0.92 17.40
CA GLU A 126 11.35 1.90 16.37
C GLU A 126 9.86 1.92 16.10
N GLU A 127 9.30 3.13 16.18
CA GLU A 127 7.90 3.42 15.89
C GLU A 127 7.81 4.11 14.53
N VAL A 128 6.80 3.71 13.77
CA VAL A 128 6.39 4.39 12.53
C VAL A 128 5.27 5.38 12.88
N ASP A 129 5.21 6.50 12.17
CA ASP A 129 4.21 7.54 12.46
C ASP A 129 2.79 7.01 12.28
N THR A 130 2.57 6.16 11.27
CA THR A 130 1.25 5.59 10.98
C THR A 130 1.32 4.12 10.56
N MET A 131 0.40 3.32 11.07
CA MET A 131 0.23 1.92 10.73
C MET A 131 -1.25 1.61 10.47
N TYR A 132 -1.53 0.86 9.40
CA TYR A 132 -2.86 0.37 9.08
C TYR A 132 -2.91 -1.14 9.30
N CYS A 133 -3.86 -1.61 10.09
CA CYS A 133 -3.98 -3.01 10.47
C CYS A 133 -5.38 -3.57 10.19
N VAL A 134 -5.41 -4.85 9.85
CA VAL A 134 -6.62 -5.68 9.86
C VAL A 134 -6.50 -6.69 10.99
N LYS A 135 -7.58 -6.90 11.74
CA LYS A 135 -7.64 -7.99 12.71
C LYS A 135 -8.10 -9.26 12.00
N ASP A 136 -7.35 -10.34 12.14
CA ASP A 136 -7.64 -11.66 11.58
C ASP A 136 -7.33 -12.75 12.61
N GLY A 137 -8.32 -13.58 12.94
CA GLY A 137 -8.14 -14.71 13.87
C GLY A 137 -7.61 -14.33 15.27
N GLY A 138 -7.84 -13.10 15.73
CA GLY A 138 -7.30 -12.57 16.99
C GLY A 138 -5.96 -11.85 16.88
N THR A 139 -5.25 -12.01 15.76
CA THR A 139 -3.98 -11.34 15.45
C THR A 139 -4.23 -10.06 14.67
N LYS A 140 -3.42 -9.02 14.92
CA LYS A 140 -3.42 -7.82 14.07
C LYS A 140 -2.35 -7.96 13.01
N THR A 141 -2.72 -7.90 11.74
CA THR A 141 -1.77 -7.89 10.63
C THR A 141 -1.66 -6.48 10.07
N VAL A 142 -0.43 -5.98 9.98
CA VAL A 142 -0.13 -4.72 9.30
C VAL A 142 -0.39 -4.90 7.81
N ILE A 143 -1.06 -3.96 7.16
CA ILE A 143 -1.31 -3.95 5.71
C ILE A 143 -0.61 -2.79 5.00
N ALA A 144 -0.36 -1.68 5.68
CA ALA A 144 0.46 -0.58 5.21
C ALA A 144 1.08 0.19 6.38
N ILE A 145 2.21 0.84 6.13
CA ILE A 145 2.87 1.75 7.09
C ILE A 145 3.21 3.08 6.42
N GLY A 146 3.28 4.14 7.22
CA GLY A 146 3.43 5.51 6.77
C GLY A 146 4.37 6.33 7.62
N GLU A 147 5.31 7.01 6.99
CA GLU A 147 6.21 7.97 7.64
C GLU A 147 5.84 9.40 7.20
N MET A 148 5.88 10.33 8.14
CA MET A 148 5.64 11.75 7.94
C MET A 148 6.96 12.50 8.06
N LYS A 149 7.21 13.40 7.12
CA LYS A 149 8.38 14.27 7.08
C LYS A 149 7.95 15.70 6.83
N ARG A 150 8.91 16.61 6.70
CA ARG A 150 8.65 18.00 6.33
C ARG A 150 9.54 18.45 5.18
N ASN A 151 8.95 18.66 4.00
CA ASN A 151 9.61 19.09 2.75
C ASN A 151 10.97 18.39 2.50
N LEU A 152 11.08 17.12 2.89
CA LEU A 152 12.32 16.36 2.81
C LEU A 152 12.46 15.66 1.47
N ILE A 153 11.36 15.30 0.81
CA ILE A 153 11.36 14.48 -0.39
C ILE A 153 11.82 15.34 -1.58
N ASN A 154 12.91 14.93 -2.21
CA ASN A 154 13.29 15.49 -3.51
C ASN A 154 12.57 14.70 -4.62
N SER A 155 11.37 15.14 -4.97
CA SER A 155 10.51 14.46 -5.95
C SER A 155 11.21 14.19 -7.28
N GLN A 156 12.09 15.10 -7.74
CA GLN A 156 12.81 14.91 -9.00
C GLN A 156 13.80 13.74 -8.95
N LEU A 157 14.48 13.54 -7.82
CA LEU A 157 15.42 12.42 -7.67
C LEU A 157 14.69 11.08 -7.59
N TRP A 158 13.61 11.02 -6.81
CA TRP A 158 12.76 9.82 -6.74
C TRP A 158 12.12 9.50 -8.09
N GLN A 159 11.64 10.51 -8.82
CA GLN A 159 11.04 10.36 -10.15
C GLN A 159 12.03 9.85 -11.20
N LYS A 160 13.33 10.18 -11.05
CA LYS A 160 14.41 9.68 -11.92
C LYS A 160 14.98 8.33 -11.47
N GLY A 161 14.63 7.85 -10.29
CA GLY A 161 15.29 6.70 -9.65
C GLY A 161 16.72 6.98 -9.16
N ASP A 162 17.14 8.25 -9.11
CA ASP A 162 18.50 8.67 -8.75
C ASP A 162 18.57 9.09 -7.28
N ILE A 163 18.26 8.16 -6.37
CA ILE A 163 18.21 8.42 -4.92
C ILE A 163 19.63 8.65 -4.36
N SER A 164 20.62 7.91 -4.87
CA SER A 164 21.99 7.91 -4.36
C SER A 164 22.76 9.21 -4.62
N SER A 165 22.29 10.08 -5.52
CA SER A 165 22.93 11.38 -5.78
C SER A 165 22.72 12.42 -4.67
N SER A 166 21.85 12.14 -3.69
CA SER A 166 21.63 12.99 -2.52
C SER A 166 21.73 12.19 -1.22
N SER A 167 22.67 12.57 -0.35
CA SER A 167 22.84 11.94 0.96
C SER A 167 21.58 12.00 1.84
N GLY A 168 20.73 13.02 1.67
CA GLY A 168 19.45 13.13 2.37
C GLY A 168 18.43 12.11 1.87
N GLN A 169 18.31 11.93 0.54
CA GLN A 169 17.40 10.94 -0.04
C GLN A 169 17.90 9.52 0.19
N GLU A 170 19.22 9.31 0.18
CA GLU A 170 19.83 8.03 0.54
C GLU A 170 19.42 7.62 1.96
N LYS A 171 19.58 8.52 2.95
CA LYS A 171 19.16 8.28 4.34
C LYS A 171 17.65 8.00 4.45
N LEU A 172 16.83 8.79 3.76
CA LEU A 172 15.37 8.57 3.74
C LEU A 172 15.04 7.18 3.16
N SER A 173 15.66 6.77 2.06
CA SER A 173 15.40 5.46 1.44
C SER A 173 15.75 4.29 2.37
N LYS A 174 16.86 4.41 3.11
CA LYS A 174 17.29 3.42 4.10
C LYS A 174 16.33 3.35 5.27
N GLU A 175 15.85 4.49 5.74
CA GLU A 175 14.83 4.58 6.79
C GLU A 175 13.52 3.90 6.36
N LEU A 176 13.01 4.20 5.17
CA LEU A 176 11.77 3.61 4.64
C LEU A 176 11.90 2.09 4.43
N ARG A 177 13.03 1.61 3.89
CA ARG A 177 13.30 0.16 3.80
C ARG A 177 13.41 -0.48 5.17
N GLY A 178 14.11 0.16 6.10
CA GLY A 178 14.28 -0.34 7.45
C GLY A 178 12.96 -0.49 8.18
N TYR A 179 12.03 0.46 8.00
CA TYR A 179 10.65 0.32 8.48
C TYR A 179 9.91 -0.83 7.80
N ALA A 180 10.01 -0.97 6.47
CA ALA A 180 9.40 -2.09 5.74
C ALA A 180 9.86 -3.45 6.30
N VAL A 181 11.16 -3.61 6.58
CA VAL A 181 11.73 -4.82 7.21
C VAL A 181 11.22 -5.00 8.62
N LYS A 182 11.33 -3.97 9.47
CA LYS A 182 10.95 -4.04 10.89
C LYS A 182 9.46 -4.32 11.07
N TYR A 183 8.59 -3.79 10.22
CA TYR A 183 7.15 -4.02 10.28
C TYR A 183 6.68 -5.18 9.39
N LYS A 184 7.61 -5.86 8.71
CA LYS A 184 7.32 -6.96 7.77
C LYS A 184 6.25 -6.57 6.75
N CYS A 185 6.32 -5.33 6.27
CA CYS A 185 5.28 -4.71 5.47
C CYS A 185 5.85 -4.08 4.18
N PRO A 186 5.72 -4.79 3.04
CA PRO A 186 6.05 -4.26 1.73
C PRO A 186 5.34 -2.99 1.27
N GLN A 187 4.12 -2.71 1.77
CA GLN A 187 3.38 -1.50 1.42
C GLN A 187 3.75 -0.36 2.36
N VAL A 188 4.46 0.64 1.83
CA VAL A 188 4.98 1.79 2.58
C VAL A 188 4.57 3.08 1.88
N TYR A 189 4.26 4.13 2.63
CA TYR A 189 4.24 5.48 2.08
C TYR A 189 5.07 6.46 2.92
N CYS A 190 5.46 7.56 2.30
CA CYS A 190 6.12 8.67 2.96
C CYS A 190 5.51 9.98 2.46
N PHE A 191 5.09 10.86 3.36
CA PHE A 191 4.52 12.16 3.00
C PHE A 191 5.26 13.28 3.70
N ASP A 192 5.59 14.37 3.00
CA ASP A 192 6.37 15.47 3.59
C ASP A 192 5.64 16.83 3.65
N GLY A 193 4.33 16.84 3.41
CA GLY A 193 3.55 18.08 3.27
C GLY A 193 3.40 18.57 1.82
N GLU A 194 4.21 18.07 0.89
CA GLU A 194 4.18 18.48 -0.51
C GLU A 194 4.17 17.30 -1.49
N THR A 195 4.94 16.25 -1.20
CA THR A 195 5.03 15.04 -2.03
C THR A 195 4.66 13.82 -1.22
N LEU A 196 3.88 12.95 -1.83
CA LEU A 196 3.59 11.61 -1.35
C LEU A 196 4.39 10.59 -2.18
N LEU A 197 5.22 9.81 -1.51
CA LEU A 197 5.82 8.60 -2.06
C LEU A 197 4.98 7.39 -1.67
N LEU A 198 4.60 6.55 -2.64
CA LEU A 198 4.15 5.19 -2.38
C LEU A 198 5.22 4.22 -2.81
N LEU A 199 5.49 3.22 -1.98
CA LEU A 199 6.46 2.17 -2.23
C LEU A 199 5.81 0.79 -2.04
N GLN A 200 6.09 -0.12 -2.97
CA GLN A 200 5.81 -1.54 -2.81
C GLN A 200 7.08 -2.36 -3.08
N PHE A 201 7.60 -2.98 -2.02
CA PHE A 201 8.77 -3.87 -2.12
C PHE A 201 8.34 -5.20 -2.74
N GLN A 202 8.85 -5.55 -3.92
CA GLN A 202 8.54 -6.82 -4.61
C GLN A 202 9.29 -8.01 -3.99
N ALA A 203 9.03 -8.26 -2.71
CA ALA A 203 9.66 -9.31 -1.90
C ALA A 203 8.86 -10.62 -1.98
N ASN A 204 9.52 -11.77 -2.18
CA ASN A 204 8.86 -13.09 -2.19
C ASN A 204 8.73 -13.69 -0.78
N ASN A 205 9.50 -13.19 0.18
CA ASN A 205 9.36 -13.47 1.61
C ASN A 205 9.79 -12.23 2.43
N GLU A 206 9.68 -12.30 3.77
CA GLU A 206 10.01 -11.18 4.65
C GLU A 206 11.48 -10.74 4.58
N ALA A 207 12.41 -11.69 4.41
CA ALA A 207 13.85 -11.40 4.38
C ALA A 207 14.25 -10.65 3.09
N ASP A 208 13.57 -10.95 1.98
CA ASP A 208 13.83 -10.30 0.68
C ASP A 208 13.62 -8.78 0.72
N ILE A 209 12.82 -8.25 1.66
CA ILE A 209 12.64 -6.78 1.83
C ILE A 209 13.98 -6.10 2.15
N ALA A 210 14.89 -6.79 2.83
CA ALA A 210 16.21 -6.25 3.17
C ALA A 210 17.22 -6.39 2.00
N ASP A 211 16.90 -7.15 0.95
CA ASP A 211 17.81 -7.42 -0.15
C ASP A 211 18.05 -6.16 -1.01
N THR A 212 19.32 -5.88 -1.30
CA THR A 212 19.75 -4.86 -2.28
C THR A 212 19.16 -5.05 -3.68
N GLN A 213 18.84 -6.29 -4.05
CA GLN A 213 18.24 -6.65 -5.34
C GLN A 213 16.71 -6.60 -5.32
N CYS A 214 16.09 -6.35 -4.16
CA CYS A 214 14.64 -6.18 -4.08
C CYS A 214 14.20 -4.98 -4.91
N ARG A 215 13.41 -5.26 -5.95
CA ARG A 215 12.77 -4.26 -6.79
C ARG A 215 11.69 -3.55 -5.98
N VAL A 216 11.57 -2.24 -6.15
CA VAL A 216 10.60 -1.42 -5.41
C VAL A 216 9.79 -0.60 -6.40
N ASP A 217 8.50 -0.89 -6.50
CA ASP A 217 7.56 -0.04 -7.23
C ASP A 217 7.40 1.28 -6.49
N CYS A 218 7.43 2.39 -7.23
CA CYS A 218 7.43 3.74 -6.68
C CYS A 218 6.47 4.66 -7.43
N TRP A 219 5.66 5.40 -6.68
CA TRP A 219 4.88 6.51 -7.20
C TRP A 219 5.28 7.79 -6.48
N VAL A 220 5.58 8.83 -7.24
CA VAL A 220 5.92 10.16 -6.73
C VAL A 220 4.78 11.11 -7.07
N ILE A 221 3.92 11.40 -6.10
CA ILE A 221 2.68 12.14 -6.33
C ILE A 221 2.79 13.50 -5.62
N PRO A 222 2.79 14.63 -6.34
CA PRO A 222 2.78 15.94 -5.72
C PRO A 222 1.38 16.32 -5.23
N ARG A 223 1.30 17.16 -4.19
CA ARG A 223 0.05 17.65 -3.60
C ARG A 223 -0.71 18.57 -4.57
N VAL A 224 0.04 19.31 -5.38
CA VAL A 224 -0.46 20.24 -6.40
C VAL A 224 0.04 19.77 -7.77
N ASN A 225 -0.71 20.03 -8.84
CA ASN A 225 -0.39 19.62 -10.22
C ASN A 225 -0.30 18.09 -10.36
N SER A 226 -1.29 17.36 -9.86
CA SER A 226 -1.46 15.94 -10.17
C SER A 226 -2.90 15.68 -10.58
N TYR A 227 -3.10 14.75 -11.52
CA TYR A 227 -4.43 14.19 -11.78
C TYR A 227 -4.77 13.07 -10.80
N THR A 228 -3.77 12.49 -10.15
CA THR A 228 -3.95 11.45 -9.14
C THR A 228 -4.06 12.09 -7.76
N THR A 229 -5.08 11.70 -7.01
CA THR A 229 -5.23 12.20 -5.64
C THR A 229 -4.48 11.32 -4.64
N PHE A 230 -4.10 11.90 -3.50
CA PHE A 230 -3.56 11.13 -2.38
C PHE A 230 -4.58 10.16 -1.77
N ARG A 231 -5.88 10.46 -1.88
CA ARG A 231 -6.96 9.58 -1.37
C ARG A 231 -7.04 8.31 -2.19
N GLU A 232 -7.01 8.43 -3.51
CA GLU A 232 -6.92 7.29 -4.42
C GLU A 232 -5.64 6.49 -4.17
N ALA A 233 -4.50 7.16 -4.08
CA ALA A 233 -3.21 6.50 -3.87
C ALA A 233 -3.21 5.66 -2.57
N LEU A 234 -3.60 6.26 -1.44
CA LEU A 234 -3.70 5.55 -0.17
C LEU A 234 -4.71 4.40 -0.24
N TYR A 235 -5.89 4.62 -0.84
CA TYR A 235 -6.88 3.56 -1.02
C TYR A 235 -6.28 2.36 -1.77
N ARG A 236 -5.63 2.59 -2.92
CA ARG A 236 -5.01 1.54 -3.73
C ARG A 236 -3.90 0.81 -2.98
N LEU A 237 -3.09 1.53 -2.18
CA LEU A 237 -2.06 0.93 -1.32
C LEU A 237 -2.67 -0.01 -0.26
N LEU A 238 -3.75 0.42 0.41
CA LEU A 238 -4.46 -0.43 1.40
C LEU A 238 -5.08 -1.67 0.75
N VAL A 239 -5.63 -1.55 -0.47
CA VAL A 239 -6.10 -2.70 -1.24
C VAL A 239 -4.98 -3.70 -1.46
N GLN A 240 -3.78 -3.27 -1.89
CA GLN A 240 -2.66 -4.20 -2.07
C GLN A 240 -2.23 -4.88 -0.77
N GLY A 241 -2.18 -4.13 0.33
CA GLY A 241 -1.91 -4.68 1.66
C GLY A 241 -2.93 -5.74 2.08
N LEU A 242 -4.22 -5.53 1.75
CA LEU A 242 -5.26 -6.53 1.94
C LEU A 242 -5.05 -7.76 1.05
N ARG A 243 -4.74 -7.58 -0.24
CA ARG A 243 -4.50 -8.72 -1.16
C ARG A 243 -3.34 -9.58 -0.71
N ARG A 244 -2.28 -8.95 -0.18
CA ARG A 244 -1.19 -9.63 0.52
C ARG A 244 -1.71 -10.48 1.68
N LEU A 245 -2.48 -9.88 2.60
CA LEU A 245 -3.05 -10.60 3.74
C LEU A 245 -3.88 -11.82 3.28
N GLN A 246 -4.78 -11.61 2.31
CA GLN A 246 -5.61 -12.69 1.76
C GLN A 246 -4.76 -13.79 1.11
N GLY A 247 -3.70 -13.43 0.38
CA GLY A 247 -2.74 -14.40 -0.17
C GLY A 247 -1.95 -15.16 0.89
N ASN A 248 -1.57 -14.52 2.00
CA ASN A 248 -0.87 -15.20 3.09
C ASN A 248 -1.74 -16.22 3.82
N ARG A 249 -3.07 -16.05 3.77
CA ARG A 249 -4.05 -17.04 4.29
C ARG A 249 -4.36 -18.16 3.31
N ALA A 250 -4.06 -17.97 2.03
CA ALA A 250 -4.33 -18.94 1.00
C ALA A 250 -3.39 -20.14 1.08
N GLN A 251 -3.79 -21.25 0.45
CA GLN A 251 -2.88 -22.37 0.22
C GLN A 251 -1.59 -21.88 -0.45
N GLN A 252 -0.43 -22.33 0.01
CA GLN A 252 0.86 -21.86 -0.52
C GLN A 252 1.12 -22.34 -1.95
N HIS A 253 0.76 -23.60 -2.22
CA HIS A 253 0.90 -24.23 -3.53
C HIS A 253 -0.44 -24.82 -4.01
N PRO A 254 -1.43 -23.99 -4.39
CA PRO A 254 -2.66 -24.48 -4.99
C PRO A 254 -2.38 -25.28 -6.27
N THR A 255 -3.08 -26.41 -6.39
CA THR A 255 -3.22 -27.13 -7.66
C THR A 255 -4.55 -26.73 -8.26
N LEU A 256 -4.52 -26.23 -9.50
CA LEU A 256 -5.69 -25.78 -10.23
C LEU A 256 -5.57 -26.24 -11.68
N GLY A 257 -6.58 -26.95 -12.16
CA GLY A 257 -6.51 -27.65 -13.43
C GLY A 257 -5.28 -28.57 -13.49
N SER A 258 -4.45 -28.43 -14.52
CA SER A 258 -3.24 -29.26 -14.70
C SER A 258 -1.98 -28.70 -14.02
N PHE A 259 -2.07 -27.54 -13.35
CA PHE A 259 -0.90 -26.82 -12.86
C PHE A 259 -0.89 -26.71 -11.33
N THR A 260 0.31 -26.72 -10.76
CA THR A 260 0.53 -26.42 -9.34
C THR A 260 1.45 -25.22 -9.23
N SER A 261 1.06 -24.22 -8.45
CA SER A 261 1.87 -23.01 -8.31
C SER A 261 3.17 -23.31 -7.56
N GLN A 262 4.28 -22.74 -8.02
CA GLN A 262 5.60 -22.97 -7.45
C GLN A 262 5.88 -22.12 -6.21
N LEU A 263 5.33 -20.91 -6.17
CA LEU A 263 5.48 -20.01 -5.03
C LEU A 263 4.32 -19.02 -4.98
N ARG A 264 4.26 -18.29 -3.86
CA ARG A 264 3.37 -17.14 -3.69
C ARG A 264 4.19 -15.90 -3.40
N GLN A 265 3.91 -14.83 -4.13
CA GLN A 265 4.56 -13.54 -3.90
C GLN A 265 4.10 -12.96 -2.56
N PHE A 266 5.03 -12.77 -1.63
CA PHE A 266 4.73 -12.21 -0.32
C PHE A 266 4.19 -10.78 -0.38
N TYR A 267 4.58 -9.96 -1.35
CA TYR A 267 4.18 -8.55 -1.37
C TYR A 267 2.74 -8.27 -1.82
N ASN A 268 2.13 -9.13 -2.64
CA ASN A 268 0.77 -8.93 -3.17
C ASN A 268 -0.13 -10.18 -3.00
N GLY A 269 0.44 -11.29 -2.53
CA GLY A 269 -0.27 -12.53 -2.29
C GLY A 269 -0.63 -13.34 -3.54
N ARG A 270 -0.08 -13.04 -4.73
CA ARG A 270 -0.38 -13.74 -5.99
C ARG A 270 0.46 -15.02 -6.14
N PRO A 271 -0.13 -16.17 -6.54
CA PRO A 271 0.67 -17.35 -6.85
C PRO A 271 1.36 -17.20 -8.21
N VAL A 272 2.47 -17.90 -8.34
CA VAL A 272 3.30 -17.94 -9.55
C VAL A 272 3.34 -19.36 -10.07
N TRP A 273 3.05 -19.51 -11.35
CA TRP A 273 2.98 -20.76 -12.09
C TRP A 273 4.25 -20.93 -12.90
N MET A 274 4.65 -22.19 -13.15
CA MET A 274 5.77 -22.49 -14.04
C MET A 274 5.23 -23.16 -15.29
N VAL A 275 5.46 -22.54 -16.46
CA VAL A 275 5.05 -23.02 -17.77
C VAL A 275 6.27 -22.98 -18.67
N ASP A 276 6.65 -24.12 -19.26
CA ASP A 276 7.79 -24.23 -20.16
C ASP A 276 9.10 -23.59 -19.62
N GLY A 277 9.32 -23.73 -18.30
CA GLY A 277 10.49 -23.18 -17.59
C GLY A 277 10.40 -21.68 -17.27
N GLN A 278 9.29 -21.01 -17.55
CA GLN A 278 9.06 -19.61 -17.24
C GLN A 278 8.08 -19.44 -16.08
N TYR A 279 8.38 -18.48 -15.20
CA TYR A 279 7.48 -18.07 -14.13
C TYR A 279 6.47 -17.05 -14.65
N ILE A 280 5.19 -17.41 -14.57
CA ILE A 280 4.08 -16.52 -14.96
C ILE A 280 3.12 -16.32 -13.79
N THR A 281 2.45 -15.18 -13.77
CA THR A 281 1.52 -14.82 -12.68
C THR A 281 0.05 -15.00 -13.07
N GLU A 282 -0.24 -15.06 -14.37
CA GLU A 282 -1.55 -15.45 -14.92
C GLU A 282 -1.65 -16.97 -14.95
N HIS A 283 -2.85 -17.51 -14.71
CA HIS A 283 -3.02 -18.95 -14.74
C HIS A 283 -2.93 -19.45 -16.19
N PRO A 284 -2.19 -20.54 -16.48
CA PRO A 284 -1.95 -20.99 -17.85
C PRO A 284 -3.24 -21.40 -18.59
N GLU A 285 -4.18 -21.99 -17.86
CA GLU A 285 -5.47 -22.45 -18.38
C GLU A 285 -6.59 -21.40 -18.22
N GLY A 286 -6.28 -20.11 -18.12
CA GLY A 286 -7.31 -19.05 -18.17
C GLY A 286 -8.12 -18.85 -16.88
N TYR A 287 -7.77 -19.51 -15.78
CA TYR A 287 -8.38 -19.22 -14.48
C TYR A 287 -7.99 -17.81 -14.01
N TYR A 288 -8.96 -17.10 -13.43
CA TYR A 288 -8.72 -15.80 -12.82
C TYR A 288 -9.14 -15.80 -11.35
N ARG A 289 -8.42 -14.99 -10.57
CA ARG A 289 -8.63 -14.88 -9.13
C ARG A 289 -9.73 -13.83 -8.86
N SER A 290 -10.60 -14.12 -7.90
CA SER A 290 -11.63 -13.19 -7.44
C SER A 290 -11.85 -13.31 -5.92
N VAL A 291 -12.45 -12.29 -5.33
CA VAL A 291 -12.90 -12.28 -3.92
C VAL A 291 -14.38 -12.60 -3.84
N ASP A 292 -14.77 -13.48 -2.93
CA ASP A 292 -16.16 -13.61 -2.55
C ASP A 292 -16.61 -12.45 -1.64
N VAL A 293 -17.57 -11.66 -2.10
CA VAL A 293 -18.03 -10.45 -1.39
C VAL A 293 -18.70 -10.74 -0.04
N TYR A 294 -19.22 -11.95 0.18
CA TYR A 294 -19.94 -12.28 1.42
C TYR A 294 -19.01 -12.75 2.53
N THR A 295 -17.89 -13.38 2.18
CA THR A 295 -16.97 -14.00 3.13
C THR A 295 -15.58 -13.37 3.14
N GLY A 296 -15.17 -12.71 2.05
CA GLY A 296 -13.82 -12.19 1.85
C GLY A 296 -12.82 -13.27 1.48
N MET A 297 -13.30 -14.48 1.18
CA MET A 297 -12.49 -15.61 0.74
C MET A 297 -12.02 -15.39 -0.70
N MET A 298 -10.80 -15.85 -0.98
CA MET A 298 -10.27 -15.87 -2.33
C MET A 298 -10.70 -17.15 -3.04
N LYS A 299 -11.09 -17.01 -4.31
CA LYS A 299 -11.47 -18.11 -5.19
C LYS A 299 -10.86 -17.93 -6.57
N TRP A 300 -10.72 -19.05 -7.27
CA TRP A 300 -10.42 -19.10 -8.68
C TRP A 300 -11.67 -19.40 -9.47
N MET A 301 -11.83 -18.69 -10.58
CA MET A 301 -12.96 -18.78 -11.49
C MET A 301 -12.44 -19.16 -12.87
N HIS A 302 -13.21 -19.95 -13.63
CA HIS A 302 -12.93 -20.31 -15.01
C HIS A 302 -14.18 -20.02 -15.85
N ASP A 303 -14.00 -19.44 -17.04
CA ASP A 303 -15.09 -19.08 -17.97
C ASP A 303 -16.25 -18.24 -17.40
N GLY A 304 -16.06 -17.59 -16.24
CA GLY A 304 -17.10 -16.80 -15.59
C GLY A 304 -18.21 -17.62 -14.91
N ASP A 305 -18.08 -18.95 -14.84
CA ASP A 305 -19.09 -19.80 -14.20
C ASP A 305 -18.83 -19.95 -12.69
N PRO A 306 -19.71 -19.42 -11.82
CA PRO A 306 -19.57 -19.53 -10.38
C PRO A 306 -19.71 -20.95 -9.82
N GLN A 307 -20.20 -21.92 -10.59
CA GLN A 307 -20.29 -23.32 -10.16
C GLN A 307 -18.94 -24.04 -10.15
N PHE A 308 -17.95 -23.53 -10.89
CA PHE A 308 -16.60 -24.09 -10.96
C PHE A 308 -15.59 -23.33 -10.09
N ALA A 309 -16.07 -22.61 -9.07
CA ALA A 309 -15.19 -21.86 -8.17
C ALA A 309 -14.31 -22.79 -7.33
N ALA A 310 -13.00 -22.71 -7.51
CA ALA A 310 -12.02 -23.40 -6.66
C ALA A 310 -11.56 -22.46 -5.54
N TRP A 311 -11.86 -22.80 -4.30
CA TRP A 311 -11.54 -21.97 -3.15
C TRP A 311 -10.04 -22.01 -2.84
N GLU A 312 -9.43 -20.83 -2.78
CA GLU A 312 -7.99 -20.67 -2.50
C GLU A 312 -7.72 -20.50 -1.00
N THR A 313 -8.67 -19.91 -0.29
CA THR A 313 -8.70 -19.78 1.17
C THR A 313 -9.84 -20.62 1.72
N ASN A 314 -9.68 -21.18 2.92
CA ASN A 314 -10.69 -22.03 3.58
C ASN A 314 -11.48 -21.31 4.70
N VAL A 315 -11.11 -20.08 5.05
CA VAL A 315 -11.77 -19.28 6.09
C VAL A 315 -11.97 -17.85 5.58
N GLY A 316 -13.16 -17.28 5.83
CA GLY A 316 -13.47 -15.89 5.50
C GLY A 316 -12.66 -14.86 6.30
N LEU A 317 -12.50 -13.68 5.72
CA LEU A 317 -11.92 -12.50 6.36
C LEU A 317 -12.98 -11.54 6.87
N TRP A 318 -14.20 -11.59 6.32
CA TRP A 318 -15.32 -10.83 6.85
C TRP A 318 -15.85 -11.57 8.08
N GLU A 319 -15.90 -10.90 9.21
CA GLU A 319 -16.76 -11.35 10.30
C GLU A 319 -18.21 -11.12 9.86
N TYR A 320 -19.03 -12.17 9.82
CA TYR A 320 -20.48 -12.01 9.65
C TYR A 320 -21.03 -11.32 10.90
N GLN A 321 -20.95 -10.00 10.94
CA GLN A 321 -21.65 -9.20 11.92
C GLN A 321 -23.07 -9.05 11.39
N GLY A 322 -23.96 -9.92 11.88
CA GLY A 322 -25.40 -9.82 11.66
C GLY A 322 -25.84 -8.36 11.79
N ARG A 323 -26.64 -7.91 10.83
CA ARG A 323 -27.17 -6.54 10.81
C ARG A 323 -27.73 -6.18 12.19
N VAL A 324 -27.30 -5.03 12.73
CA VAL A 324 -28.10 -4.23 13.65
C VAL A 324 -28.58 -3.02 12.88
#